data_AF-A0A2A4G3I2-F1
#
_entry.id   AF-A0A2A4G3I2-F1
#
_cell.length_a   1.000
_cell.length_b   1.000
_cell.length_c   1.000
_cell.angle_alpha   90.00
_cell.angle_beta   90.00
_cell.angle_gamma   90.00
#
_symmetry.space_group_name_H-M   'P 1'
#
loop_
_entity.id
_entity.type
_entity.pdbx_description
1 polymer ?
#
loop_
_entity_poly.entity_id
_entity_poly.type
_entity_poly.pdbx_seq_one_letter_code
_entity_poly.pdbx_strand_id
1 'polypeptide(L)'
;MGTKANLNLKKIIIDHKKLDPTVRALFTAKFGDGFDDDEIINFRTANGELVECLEVRTEDTIYLVKMGKYSPTSGNVDPLDQDEDNQYDGDD
;
A
#
# COMPACT_ATOMS: atom_id res chain seq x y z
N MET A 1 23.27 -15.16 10.49
CA MET A 1 23.55 -14.04 9.56
C MET A 1 22.45 -13.01 9.78
N GLY A 2 22.65 -12.04 10.68
CA GLY A 2 21.64 -11.00 10.90
C GLY A 2 21.64 -10.07 9.70
N THR A 3 20.55 -10.04 8.92
CA THR A 3 20.33 -9.00 7.93
C THR A 3 20.30 -7.69 8.71
N LYS A 4 21.43 -6.96 8.71
CA LYS A 4 21.46 -5.57 9.15
C LYS A 4 20.51 -4.87 8.20
N ALA A 5 19.27 -4.64 8.63
CA ALA A 5 18.35 -3.77 7.93
C ALA A 5 19.11 -2.46 7.74
N ASN A 6 19.39 -2.09 6.50
CA ASN A 6 19.99 -0.80 6.20
C ASN A 6 19.02 0.26 6.72
N LEU A 7 19.35 0.90 7.85
CA LEU A 7 18.48 1.88 8.51
C LEU A 7 18.32 3.17 7.69
N ASN A 8 19.05 3.30 6.58
CA ASN A 8 19.07 4.43 5.67
C ASN A 8 18.35 4.19 4.34
N LEU A 9 17.54 3.13 4.22
CA LEU A 9 16.78 2.88 3.00
C LEU A 9 15.81 4.03 2.73
N LYS A 10 15.84 4.54 1.50
CA LYS A 10 14.92 5.58 1.05
C LYS A 10 13.51 5.01 1.02
N LYS A 11 12.52 5.69 1.60
CA LYS A 11 11.11 5.29 1.54
C LYS A 11 10.40 6.12 0.49
N ILE A 12 9.81 5.47 -0.50
CA ILE A 12 9.07 6.12 -1.58
C ILE A 12 7.66 5.56 -1.60
N ILE A 13 6.67 6.45 -1.43
CA ILE A 13 5.26 6.11 -1.66
C ILE A 13 4.95 6.48 -3.10
N ILE A 14 4.46 5.51 -3.88
CA ILE A 14 4.17 5.69 -5.30
C ILE A 14 2.85 5.02 -5.66
N ASP A 15 2.06 5.66 -6.51
CA ASP A 15 0.81 5.08 -7.01
C ASP A 15 1.10 3.94 -8.00
N HIS A 16 0.33 2.86 -7.97
CA HIS A 16 0.53 1.76 -8.93
C HIS A 16 0.50 2.24 -10.40
N LYS A 17 -0.26 3.29 -10.72
CA LYS A 17 -0.33 3.91 -12.06
C LYS A 17 0.96 4.65 -12.45
N LYS A 18 1.75 5.06 -11.47
CA LYS A 18 2.97 5.86 -11.63
C LYS A 18 4.24 5.03 -11.49
N LEU A 19 4.13 3.70 -11.34
CA LEU A 19 5.29 2.83 -11.23
C LEU A 19 6.17 2.89 -12.48
N ASP A 20 7.47 3.10 -12.25
CA ASP A 20 8.48 2.90 -13.27
C ASP A 20 8.49 1.44 -13.75
N PRO A 21 8.82 1.17 -15.03
CA PRO A 21 8.84 -0.19 -15.58
C PRO A 21 9.66 -1.19 -14.76
N THR A 22 10.77 -0.72 -14.17
CA THR A 22 11.63 -1.51 -13.29
C THR A 22 10.92 -1.93 -12.02
N VAL A 23 10.32 -0.99 -11.29
CA VAL A 23 9.60 -1.28 -10.04
C VAL A 23 8.32 -2.05 -10.32
N ARG A 24 7.65 -1.77 -11.44
CA ARG A 24 6.48 -2.51 -11.92
C ARG A 24 6.80 -3.98 -12.15
N ALA A 25 7.94 -4.29 -12.78
CA ALA A 25 8.37 -5.67 -12.97
C ALA A 25 8.62 -6.38 -11.62
N LEU A 26 9.22 -5.70 -10.64
CA LEU A 26 9.40 -6.25 -9.29
C LEU A 26 8.06 -6.49 -8.58
N PHE A 27 7.13 -5.54 -8.72
CA PHE A 27 5.79 -5.67 -8.17
C PHE A 27 5.06 -6.87 -8.77
N THR A 28 5.04 -7.00 -10.10
CA THR A 28 4.43 -8.16 -10.78
C THR A 28 5.15 -9.47 -10.47
N ALA A 29 6.47 -9.47 -10.32
CA ALA A 29 7.20 -10.68 -9.94
C ALA A 29 6.86 -11.17 -8.53
N LYS A 30 6.46 -10.26 -7.63
CA LYS A 30 6.11 -10.59 -6.24
C LYS A 30 4.62 -10.87 -6.06
N PHE A 31 3.76 -10.07 -6.69
CA PHE A 31 2.31 -10.05 -6.47
C PHE A 31 1.51 -10.38 -7.74
N GLY A 32 2.15 -10.85 -8.80
CA GLY A 32 1.49 -11.18 -10.08
C GLY A 32 0.50 -12.34 -9.98
N ASP A 33 0.76 -13.27 -9.05
CA ASP A 33 -0.13 -14.39 -8.73
C ASP A 33 -1.23 -14.01 -7.71
N GLY A 34 -1.21 -12.78 -7.19
CA GLY A 34 -2.08 -12.30 -6.12
C GLY A 34 -1.32 -11.89 -4.86
N PHE A 35 -2.05 -11.40 -3.87
CA PHE A 35 -1.58 -11.05 -2.53
C PHE A 35 -2.71 -11.25 -1.52
N ASP A 36 -2.36 -11.57 -0.29
CA ASP A 36 -3.31 -11.70 0.83
C ASP A 36 -3.38 -10.39 1.62
N ASP A 37 -4.45 -10.23 2.42
CA ASP A 37 -4.65 -9.04 3.27
C ASP A 37 -3.49 -8.82 4.27
N ASP A 38 -2.80 -9.89 4.70
CA ASP A 38 -1.64 -9.81 5.61
C ASP A 38 -0.43 -9.12 4.97
N GLU A 39 -0.35 -9.09 3.64
CA GLU A 39 0.72 -8.41 2.90
C GLU A 39 0.44 -6.90 2.71
N ILE A 40 -0.80 -6.47 2.96
CA ILE A 40 -1.23 -5.08 2.77
C ILE A 40 -0.82 -4.25 4.00
N ILE A 41 -0.15 -3.14 3.74
CA ILE A 41 0.25 -2.17 4.76
C ILE A 41 -0.75 -1.03 4.76
N ASN A 42 -1.40 -0.85 5.90
CA ASN A 42 -2.46 0.13 6.08
C ASN A 42 -1.92 1.25 6.97
N PHE A 43 -1.96 2.49 6.50
CA PHE A 43 -1.57 3.64 7.32
C PHE A 43 -2.45 4.85 7.06
N ARG A 44 -2.67 5.62 8.13
CA ARG A 44 -3.38 6.90 8.06
C ARG A 44 -2.41 8.02 7.71
N THR A 45 -2.74 8.79 6.67
CA THR A 45 -1.96 9.97 6.27
C THR A 45 -2.22 11.14 7.23
N ALA A 46 -1.42 12.20 7.13
CA ALA A 46 -1.62 13.42 7.91
C ALA A 46 -3.01 14.07 7.70
N ASN A 47 -3.67 13.76 6.58
CA ASN A 47 -5.00 14.26 6.25
C ASN A 47 -6.14 13.39 6.78
N GLY A 48 -5.83 12.31 7.53
CA GLY A 48 -6.84 11.35 7.97
C GLY A 48 -7.23 10.28 6.95
N GLU A 49 -6.73 10.35 5.71
CA GLU A 49 -7.01 9.31 4.70
C GLU A 49 -6.27 8.00 5.05
N LEU A 50 -7.02 6.89 5.14
CA LEU A 50 -6.48 5.55 5.26
C LEU A 50 -6.02 5.04 3.88
N VAL A 51 -4.72 4.72 3.79
CA VAL A 51 -4.06 4.31 2.55
C VAL A 51 -3.58 2.87 2.69
N GLU A 52 -3.87 2.09 1.67
CA GLU A 52 -3.40 0.70 1.53
C GLU A 52 -2.25 0.64 0.52
N CYS A 53 -1.14 0.08 0.97
CA CYS A 53 0.06 -0.06 0.16
C CYS A 53 0.64 -1.48 0.24
N LEU A 54 1.23 -1.93 -0.86
CA LEU A 54 2.04 -3.14 -0.89
C LEU A 54 3.53 -2.76 -0.92
N GLU A 55 4.33 -3.50 -0.15
CA GLU A 55 5.76 -3.21 -0.03
C GLU A 55 6.62 -4.01 -1.03
N VAL A 56 7.40 -3.27 -1.82
CA VAL A 56 8.45 -3.79 -2.68
C VAL A 56 9.78 -3.19 -2.24
N ARG A 57 10.75 -4.04 -1.91
CA ARG A 57 12.09 -3.61 -1.46
C ARG A 57 13.13 -3.84 -2.54
N THR A 58 13.99 -2.84 -2.74
CA THR A 58 15.26 -2.97 -3.45
C THR A 58 16.41 -2.89 -2.45
N GLU A 59 17.66 -2.97 -2.92
CA GLU A 59 18.85 -2.91 -2.06
C GLU A 59 18.99 -1.58 -1.29
N ASP A 60 18.50 -0.49 -1.88
CA ASP A 60 18.65 0.88 -1.37
C ASP A 60 17.32 1.60 -1.07
N THR A 61 16.19 1.10 -1.57
CA THR A 61 14.89 1.78 -1.52
C THR A 61 13.75 0.84 -1.13
N ILE A 62 12.85 1.32 -0.27
CA ILE A 62 11.58 0.69 0.06
C ILE A 62 10.48 1.45 -0.69
N TYR A 63 9.80 0.76 -1.60
CA TYR A 63 8.66 1.26 -2.33
C TYR A 63 7.37 0.79 -1.68
N LEU A 64 6.54 1.74 -1.25
CA LEU A 64 5.17 1.50 -0.82
C LEU A 64 4.25 1.84 -1.99
N VAL A 65 3.76 0.79 -2.65
CA VAL A 65 2.91 0.92 -3.84
C VAL A 65 1.47 1.11 -3.37
N LYS A 66 0.93 2.32 -3.54
CA LYS A 66 -0.47 2.63 -3.21
C LYS A 66 -1.39 1.88 -4.17
N MET A 67 -2.20 0.99 -3.62
CA MET A 67 -3.19 0.21 -4.35
C MET A 67 -4.55 0.91 -4.40
N GLY A 68 -4.86 1.76 -3.42
CA GLY A 68 -6.12 2.51 -3.40
C GLY A 68 -6.35 3.27 -2.10
N LYS A 69 -7.60 3.70 -1.92
CA LYS A 69 -8.14 4.09 -0.61
C LYS A 69 -8.80 2.85 -0.01
N TYR A 70 -8.62 2.65 1.29
CA TYR A 70 -9.26 1.56 2.01
C TYR A 70 -10.78 1.58 1.79
N SER A 71 -11.35 0.46 1.37
CA SER A 71 -12.80 0.26 1.34
C SER A 71 -13.20 -0.62 2.52
N PRO A 72 -14.16 -0.19 3.37
CA PRO A 72 -14.58 -0.92 4.58
C PRO A 72 -15.26 -2.29 4.30
N THR A 73 -15.29 -2.73 3.04
CA THR A 73 -15.89 -4.00 2.63
C THR A 73 -15.00 -5.21 2.93
N SER A 74 -13.69 -5.00 3.14
CA SER A 74 -12.74 -6.05 3.50
C SER A 74 -12.63 -6.17 5.03
N GLY A 75 -13.56 -6.93 5.61
CA GLY A 75 -13.50 -7.59 6.92
C GLY A 75 -12.72 -6.93 8.07
N ASN A 76 -13.48 -6.53 9.11
CA ASN A 76 -13.07 -6.08 10.45
C ASN A 76 -12.97 -4.56 10.62
N VAL A 77 -14.13 -3.89 10.56
CA VAL A 77 -14.30 -2.54 11.11
C VAL A 77 -14.43 -2.62 12.64
N ASP A 78 -13.46 -2.06 13.37
CA ASP A 78 -13.72 -1.58 14.73
C ASP A 78 -14.64 -0.34 14.60
N PRO A 79 -15.83 -0.32 15.24
CA PRO A 79 -16.87 0.66 14.95
C PRO A 79 -16.60 2.08 15.47
N LEU A 80 -15.39 2.41 15.91
CA LEU A 80 -15.07 3.69 16.57
C LEU A 80 -14.35 4.73 15.71
N ASP A 81 -14.14 4.48 14.41
CA ASP A 81 -13.44 5.41 13.50
C ASP A 81 -14.24 5.64 12.21
N GLN A 82 -15.58 5.71 12.34
CA GLN A 82 -16.50 6.19 11.30
C GLN A 82 -16.55 7.72 11.33
N ASP A 83 -15.45 8.36 10.96
CA ASP A 83 -15.46 9.79 10.64
C ASP A 83 -15.07 9.94 9.16
N GLU A 84 -16.12 10.10 8.33
CA GLU A 84 -16.17 10.94 7.12
C GLU A 84 -15.10 10.60 6.03
N ASP A 85 -15.40 9.91 4.93
CA ASP A 85 -16.16 10.38 3.76
C ASP A 85 -16.33 9.20 2.79
N ASN A 86 -17.48 8.52 2.85
CA ASN A 86 -17.85 7.48 1.90
C ASN A 86 -18.47 8.13 0.64
N GLN A 87 -17.65 8.76 -0.20
CA GLN A 87 -18.09 9.22 -1.52
C GLN A 87 -18.13 8.01 -2.47
N TYR A 88 -19.27 7.32 -2.41
CA TYR A 88 -19.68 6.29 -3.36
C TYR A 88 -19.96 6.95 -4.72
N ASP A 89 -18.97 7.04 -5.60
CA ASP A 89 -19.19 7.33 -7.02
C ASP A 89 -19.46 6.01 -7.75
N GLY A 90 -20.66 5.48 -7.53
CA GLY A 90 -21.28 4.49 -8.40
C GLY A 90 -22.02 5.24 -9.50
N ASP A 91 -21.40 5.37 -10.66
CA ASP A 91 -22.02 5.94 -11.86
C ASP A 91 -22.74 4.82 -12.65
N ASP A 92 -23.99 5.10 -12.97
CA ASP A 92 -25.00 4.34 -13.74
C ASP A 92 -24.52 3.89 -15.14
#